data_AF-A0A284VKG1-F1
#
_entry.id   AF-A0A284VKG1-F1
#
_cell.length_a   1.000
_cell.length_b   1.000
_cell.length_c   1.000
_cell.angle_alpha   90.00
_cell.angle_beta   90.00
_cell.angle_gamma   90.00
#
_symmetry.space_group_name_H-M   'P 1'
#
loop_
_entity.id
_entity.type
_entity.pdbx_description
1 polymer ?
#
loop_
_entity_poly.entity_id
_entity_poly.type
_entity_poly.pdbx_seq_one_letter_code
_entity_poly.pdbx_strand_id
1 'polypeptide(L)'
;MIRTAPRYDMLFGEGIFNGTLLIGPDPPGAGFDYEVYMLARRKLRDIGFGMTDSERGMEEYRKTFGFNGSSIKARIRLVLGRNYSGDLRELWRDILTDEDLIYLKTHAGYGSHLSLSNNVRYFTDTMKEGFDHPRRKQYRLFYLDCCKSELYYKQALRDYVGGDTDLILHKWFCNYRITGPVIVLINELMKGSDFETIVSEMNDEYGIPHFDVDDKPEDMRLDRKMVTYSVSQ
;
A
#
# COMPACT_ATOMS: atom_id res chain seq x y z
N MET A 1 15.79 19.72 7.92
CA MET A 1 15.50 19.22 6.56
C MET A 1 14.14 19.76 6.17
N ILE A 2 14.04 20.43 5.02
CA ILE A 2 12.75 20.87 4.48
C ILE A 2 12.12 19.63 3.84
N ARG A 3 10.97 19.17 4.35
CA ARG A 3 10.20 18.10 3.71
C ARG A 3 9.76 18.60 2.33
N THR A 4 10.19 17.91 1.29
CA THR A 4 9.63 18.10 -0.04
C THR A 4 8.44 17.15 -0.20
N ALA A 5 7.38 17.64 -0.85
CA ALA A 5 6.20 16.84 -1.13
C ALA A 5 6.60 15.51 -1.82
N PRO A 6 5.96 14.39 -1.48
CA PRO A 6 6.27 13.09 -2.07
C PRO A 6 6.22 13.14 -3.61
N ARG A 7 7.31 12.71 -4.27
CA ARG A 7 7.45 12.69 -5.74
C ARG A 7 6.74 11.51 -6.39
N TYR A 8 5.42 11.51 -6.33
CA TYR A 8 4.58 10.45 -6.91
C TYR A 8 4.72 10.32 -8.44
N ASP A 9 5.16 11.38 -9.12
CA ASP A 9 5.47 11.37 -10.55
C ASP A 9 6.49 10.29 -10.94
N MET A 10 7.43 9.97 -10.04
CA MET A 10 8.48 8.99 -10.28
C MET A 10 7.94 7.56 -10.46
N LEU A 11 6.76 7.26 -9.93
CA LEU A 11 6.11 5.94 -10.07
C LEU A 11 5.70 5.64 -11.53
N PHE A 12 5.69 6.65 -12.40
CA PHE A 12 5.23 6.54 -13.79
C PHE A 12 6.36 6.68 -14.82
N GLY A 13 7.61 6.82 -14.38
CA GLY A 13 8.75 7.14 -15.24
C GLY A 13 9.02 6.14 -16.36
N GLU A 14 8.60 4.88 -16.20
CA GLU A 14 8.77 3.81 -17.19
C GLU A 14 7.56 3.61 -18.11
N GLY A 15 6.50 4.43 -17.99
CA GLY A 15 5.27 4.27 -18.77
C GLY A 15 4.41 3.06 -18.35
N ILE A 16 4.80 2.38 -17.28
CA ILE A 16 4.11 1.22 -16.69
C ILE A 16 3.95 1.50 -15.20
N PHE A 17 2.78 1.17 -14.66
CA PHE A 17 2.49 1.23 -13.24
C PHE A 17 1.89 -0.09 -12.76
N ASN A 18 2.68 -0.85 -12.03
CA ASN A 18 2.27 -2.12 -11.42
C ASN A 18 1.96 -1.90 -9.95
N GLY A 19 0.79 -2.35 -9.51
CA GLY A 19 0.43 -2.35 -8.11
C GLY A 19 -0.15 -3.68 -7.65
N THR A 20 0.10 -4.00 -6.38
CA THR A 20 -0.56 -5.13 -5.72
C THR A 20 -1.23 -4.70 -4.42
N LEU A 21 -2.51 -5.04 -4.31
CA LEU A 21 -3.35 -4.83 -3.14
C LEU A 21 -3.54 -6.17 -2.42
N LEU A 22 -2.72 -6.41 -1.40
CA LEU A 22 -2.76 -7.64 -0.61
C LEU A 22 -3.61 -7.44 0.64
N ILE A 23 -4.76 -8.11 0.67
CA ILE A 23 -5.65 -8.16 1.82
C ILE A 23 -5.36 -9.46 2.58
N GLY A 24 -4.63 -9.33 3.67
CA GLY A 24 -4.30 -10.43 4.58
C GLY A 24 -5.55 -10.96 5.30
N PRO A 25 -5.48 -12.20 5.82
CA PRO A 25 -6.62 -12.83 6.46
C PRO A 25 -6.97 -12.12 7.78
N ASP A 26 -8.25 -12.09 8.09
CA ASP A 26 -8.73 -11.71 9.41
C ASP A 26 -8.39 -12.77 10.48
N PRO A 27 -8.43 -12.42 11.78
CA PRO A 27 -8.50 -13.36 12.87
C PRO A 27 -9.59 -14.41 12.64
N PRO A 28 -9.42 -15.63 13.18
CA PRO A 28 -10.43 -16.67 13.11
C PRO A 28 -11.81 -16.16 13.55
N GLY A 29 -12.83 -16.38 12.73
CA GLY A 29 -14.22 -15.97 13.03
C GLY A 29 -14.60 -14.55 12.57
N ALA A 30 -13.67 -13.74 12.06
CA ALA A 30 -13.95 -12.48 11.40
C ALA A 30 -13.97 -12.63 9.85
N GLY A 31 -14.77 -11.80 9.18
CA GLY A 31 -15.03 -11.84 7.72
C GLY A 31 -14.97 -10.47 7.03
N PHE A 32 -14.29 -9.50 7.65
CA PHE A 32 -14.06 -8.16 7.09
C PHE A 32 -13.10 -8.22 5.89
N ASP A 33 -12.14 -9.15 5.86
CA ASP A 33 -11.21 -9.34 4.75
C ASP A 33 -11.93 -9.54 3.39
N TYR A 34 -12.97 -10.38 3.37
CA TYR A 34 -13.81 -10.59 2.20
C TYR A 34 -14.62 -9.34 1.83
N GLU A 35 -15.20 -8.63 2.80
CA GLU A 35 -15.93 -7.38 2.55
C GLU A 35 -15.02 -6.30 1.94
N VAL A 36 -13.80 -6.16 2.48
CA VAL A 36 -12.78 -5.24 1.96
C VAL A 36 -12.40 -5.63 0.53
N TYR A 37 -12.20 -6.92 0.27
CA TYR A 37 -11.87 -7.42 -1.06
C TYR A 37 -12.97 -7.09 -2.08
N MET A 38 -14.24 -7.36 -1.74
CA MET A 38 -15.36 -7.07 -2.62
C MET A 38 -15.54 -5.58 -2.88
N LEU A 39 -15.30 -4.73 -1.88
CA LEU A 39 -15.38 -3.28 -2.05
C LEU A 39 -14.20 -2.74 -2.89
N ALA A 40 -12.98 -3.21 -2.67
CA ALA A 40 -11.83 -2.86 -3.51
C ALA A 40 -12.08 -3.25 -4.97
N ARG A 41 -12.62 -4.46 -5.22
CA ARG A 41 -13.05 -4.93 -6.54
C ARG A 41 -14.03 -3.99 -7.21
N ARG A 42 -15.09 -3.57 -6.49
CA ARG A 42 -16.08 -2.63 -7.02
C ARG A 42 -15.44 -1.28 -7.36
N LYS A 43 -14.69 -0.71 -6.41
CA LYS A 43 -14.08 0.62 -6.56
C LYS A 43 -13.03 0.69 -7.67
N LEU A 44 -12.24 -0.37 -7.89
CA LEU A 44 -11.32 -0.46 -9.03
C LEU A 44 -12.06 -0.31 -10.37
N ARG A 45 -13.23 -0.94 -10.50
CA ARG A 45 -14.08 -0.82 -11.70
C ARG A 45 -14.67 0.58 -11.82
N ASP A 46 -15.12 1.17 -10.71
CA ASP A 46 -15.69 2.52 -10.67
C ASP A 46 -14.66 3.58 -11.17
N ILE A 47 -13.37 3.40 -10.84
CA ILE A 47 -12.29 4.26 -11.34
C ILE A 47 -11.77 3.84 -12.73
N GLY A 48 -12.45 2.92 -13.41
CA GLY A 48 -12.23 2.57 -14.82
C GLY A 48 -11.22 1.46 -15.09
N PHE A 49 -10.84 0.65 -14.11
CA PHE A 49 -10.07 -0.57 -14.38
C PHE A 49 -10.96 -1.70 -14.90
N GLY A 50 -10.52 -2.36 -15.97
CA GLY A 50 -11.12 -3.60 -16.48
C GLY A 50 -10.45 -4.81 -15.86
N MET A 51 -11.22 -5.78 -15.38
CA MET A 51 -10.69 -7.08 -14.93
C MET A 51 -10.22 -7.87 -16.16
N THR A 52 -8.97 -8.31 -16.18
CA THR A 52 -8.35 -9.04 -17.30
C THR A 52 -8.00 -10.47 -16.97
N ASP A 53 -7.84 -10.80 -15.69
CA ASP A 53 -7.55 -12.15 -15.24
C ASP A 53 -8.19 -12.43 -13.86
N SER A 54 -8.45 -13.70 -13.57
CA SER A 54 -9.03 -14.13 -12.30
C SER A 54 -8.65 -15.57 -12.00
N GLU A 55 -7.95 -15.73 -10.88
CA GLU A 55 -7.64 -17.01 -10.27
C GLU A 55 -8.23 -17.07 -8.86
N ARG A 56 -8.13 -18.23 -8.21
CA ARG A 56 -8.67 -18.39 -6.86
C ARG A 56 -7.92 -17.48 -5.87
N GLY A 57 -8.62 -16.46 -5.37
CA GLY A 57 -8.09 -15.51 -4.39
C GLY A 57 -7.22 -14.40 -5.00
N MET A 58 -7.16 -14.26 -6.32
CA MET A 58 -6.44 -13.19 -7.01
C MET A 58 -7.20 -12.74 -8.27
N GLU A 59 -7.35 -11.44 -8.46
CA GLU A 59 -7.88 -10.84 -9.70
C GLU A 59 -6.89 -9.82 -10.24
N GLU A 60 -6.69 -9.78 -11.56
CA GLU A 60 -5.87 -8.78 -12.23
C GLU A 60 -6.76 -7.76 -12.95
N TYR A 61 -6.41 -6.49 -12.79
CA TYR A 61 -7.09 -5.34 -13.32
C TYR A 61 -6.14 -4.51 -14.17
N ARG A 62 -6.58 -4.05 -15.34
CA ARG A 62 -5.77 -3.19 -16.22
C ARG A 62 -6.52 -1.94 -16.64
N LYS A 63 -5.76 -0.86 -16.83
CA LYS A 63 -6.25 0.42 -17.37
C LYS A 63 -5.10 1.14 -18.06
N THR A 64 -5.41 1.92 -19.09
CA THR A 64 -4.48 2.93 -19.62
C THR A 64 -4.99 4.32 -19.24
N PHE A 65 -4.10 5.19 -18.76
CA PHE A 65 -4.44 6.58 -18.43
C PHE A 65 -3.36 7.54 -18.95
N GLY A 66 -3.70 8.83 -19.02
CA GLY A 66 -2.76 9.88 -19.42
C GLY A 66 -2.16 10.57 -18.19
N PHE A 67 -0.85 10.78 -18.18
CA PHE A 67 -0.13 11.48 -17.11
C PHE A 67 1.01 12.30 -17.71
N ASN A 68 1.06 13.61 -17.45
CA ASN A 68 2.09 14.53 -17.97
C ASN A 68 2.39 14.36 -19.46
N GLY A 69 1.35 14.22 -20.29
CA GLY A 69 1.46 14.01 -21.74
C GLY A 69 1.90 12.62 -22.18
N SER A 70 2.13 11.69 -21.24
CA SER A 70 2.49 10.30 -21.50
C SER A 70 1.30 9.35 -21.30
N SER A 71 1.30 8.22 -22.01
CA SER A 71 0.31 7.15 -21.81
C SER A 71 0.88 6.08 -20.89
N ILE A 72 0.24 5.88 -19.75
CA ILE A 72 0.69 4.95 -18.71
C ILE A 72 -0.19 3.70 -18.72
N LYS A 73 0.44 2.52 -18.76
CA LYS A 73 -0.24 1.22 -18.64
C LYS A 73 -0.23 0.78 -17.18
N ALA A 74 -1.39 0.80 -16.55
CA ALA A 74 -1.57 0.34 -15.18
C ALA A 74 -2.01 -1.12 -15.12
N ARG A 75 -1.43 -1.89 -14.20
CA ARG A 75 -1.89 -3.21 -13.81
C ARG A 75 -1.97 -3.30 -12.29
N ILE A 76 -3.14 -3.64 -11.76
CA ILE A 76 -3.38 -3.85 -10.34
C ILE A 76 -3.76 -5.31 -10.09
N ARG A 77 -3.00 -6.00 -9.23
CA ARG A 77 -3.42 -7.30 -8.67
C ARG A 77 -4.15 -7.07 -7.36
N LEU A 78 -5.35 -7.61 -7.23
CA LEU A 78 -6.11 -7.62 -5.98
C LEU A 78 -6.11 -9.04 -5.41
N VAL A 79 -5.52 -9.21 -4.23
CA VAL A 79 -5.28 -10.53 -3.62
C VAL A 79 -6.03 -10.65 -2.29
N LEU A 80 -6.83 -11.70 -2.16
CA LEU A 80 -7.43 -12.13 -0.90
C LEU A 80 -6.56 -13.24 -0.30
N GLY A 81 -5.68 -12.89 0.63
CA GLY A 81 -4.66 -13.80 1.17
C GLY A 81 -5.24 -15.09 1.76
N ARG A 82 -6.41 -15.04 2.41
CA ARG A 82 -7.09 -16.23 2.96
C ARG A 82 -7.45 -17.27 1.89
N ASN A 83 -7.76 -16.81 0.68
CA ASN A 83 -8.28 -17.64 -0.40
C ASN A 83 -7.27 -17.87 -1.52
N TYR A 84 -6.10 -17.24 -1.46
CA TYR A 84 -5.06 -17.37 -2.47
C TYR A 84 -4.52 -18.81 -2.49
N SER A 85 -4.55 -19.44 -3.66
CA SER A 85 -4.13 -20.84 -3.82
C SER A 85 -2.64 -21.03 -4.13
N GLY A 86 -1.93 -19.95 -4.47
CA GLY A 86 -0.49 -19.99 -4.73
C GLY A 86 0.35 -19.86 -3.46
N ASP A 87 1.68 -19.87 -3.63
CA ASP A 87 2.60 -19.60 -2.52
C ASP A 87 2.63 -18.10 -2.22
N LEU A 88 2.13 -17.72 -1.03
CA LEU A 88 2.16 -16.33 -0.56
C LEU A 88 3.58 -15.79 -0.42
N ARG A 89 4.59 -16.65 -0.26
CA ARG A 89 6.01 -16.27 -0.16
C ARG A 89 6.54 -15.84 -1.50
N GLU A 90 6.30 -16.66 -2.52
CA GLU A 90 6.70 -16.34 -3.89
C GLU A 90 5.98 -15.08 -4.36
N LEU A 91 4.67 -14.99 -4.11
CA LEU A 91 3.90 -13.78 -4.40
C LEU A 91 4.51 -12.55 -3.71
N TRP A 92 4.83 -12.63 -2.42
CA TRP A 92 5.40 -11.49 -1.69
C TRP A 92 6.78 -11.08 -2.20
N ARG A 93 7.64 -12.05 -2.54
CA ARG A 93 8.96 -11.79 -3.14
C ARG A 93 8.83 -11.09 -4.50
N ASP A 94 7.90 -11.54 -5.33
CA ASP A 94 7.65 -10.96 -6.65
C ASP A 94 7.10 -9.53 -6.52
N ILE A 95 6.16 -9.32 -5.59
CA ILE A 95 5.62 -7.99 -5.27
C ILE A 95 6.74 -7.00 -4.91
N LEU A 96 7.66 -7.42 -4.04
CA LEU A 96 8.77 -6.56 -3.61
C LEU A 96 9.76 -6.23 -4.73
N THR A 97 9.80 -7.05 -5.78
CA THR A 97 10.74 -6.89 -6.88
C THR A 97 10.17 -6.00 -7.99
N ASP A 98 8.92 -6.26 -8.39
CA ASP A 98 8.38 -5.81 -9.68
C ASP A 98 7.28 -4.72 -9.58
N GLU A 99 6.80 -4.40 -8.39
CA GLU A 99 5.66 -3.50 -8.19
C GLU A 99 6.09 -2.08 -7.81
N ASP A 100 5.43 -1.09 -8.41
CA ASP A 100 5.57 0.34 -8.10
C ASP A 100 4.69 0.72 -6.91
N LEU A 101 3.54 0.08 -6.72
CA LEU A 101 2.64 0.24 -5.56
C LEU A 101 2.47 -1.08 -4.81
N ILE A 102 2.78 -1.08 -3.52
CA ILE A 102 2.62 -2.23 -2.64
C ILE A 102 1.70 -1.84 -1.50
N TYR A 103 0.48 -2.35 -1.51
CA TYR A 103 -0.49 -2.16 -0.43
C TYR A 103 -0.66 -3.45 0.36
N LEU A 104 -0.54 -3.34 1.67
CA LEU A 104 -0.78 -4.43 2.60
C LEU A 104 -1.80 -4.01 3.64
N LYS A 105 -2.98 -4.64 3.60
CA LYS A 105 -3.97 -4.58 4.69
C LYS A 105 -3.93 -5.87 5.48
N THR A 106 -3.69 -5.80 6.77
CA THR A 106 -3.60 -7.02 7.61
C THR A 106 -3.78 -6.70 9.09
N HIS A 107 -3.91 -7.71 9.95
CA HIS A 107 -3.79 -7.50 11.39
C HIS A 107 -2.33 -7.59 11.81
N ALA A 108 -1.96 -6.74 12.75
CA ALA A 108 -0.61 -6.68 13.30
C ALA A 108 -0.69 -6.69 14.83
N GLY A 109 -0.01 -7.66 15.46
CA GLY A 109 0.15 -7.76 16.90
C GLY A 109 1.60 -7.46 17.31
N TYR A 110 1.80 -6.64 18.37
CA TYR A 110 3.10 -6.11 18.84
C TYR A 110 4.33 -6.91 18.38
N GLY A 111 4.99 -6.46 17.30
CA GLY A 111 6.32 -6.92 16.85
C GLY A 111 6.48 -8.42 16.57
N SER A 112 5.39 -9.20 16.60
CA SER A 112 5.45 -10.67 16.64
C SER A 112 4.56 -11.32 15.59
N HIS A 113 3.58 -10.59 15.04
CA HIS A 113 2.64 -11.13 14.06
C HIS A 113 2.19 -10.09 13.03
N LEU A 114 2.15 -10.47 11.75
CA LEU A 114 1.38 -9.84 10.66
C LEU A 114 0.50 -10.95 10.10
N SER A 115 -0.82 -10.82 9.92
CA SER A 115 -1.70 -11.98 9.61
C SER A 115 -1.39 -12.78 8.36
N LEU A 116 -0.44 -12.37 7.54
CA LEU A 116 0.11 -13.21 6.49
C LEU A 116 1.00 -14.35 7.03
N SER A 117 1.58 -14.20 8.24
CA SER A 117 2.43 -15.19 8.90
C SER A 117 2.52 -14.97 10.42
N ASN A 118 2.48 -16.06 11.18
CA ASN A 118 2.73 -16.06 12.63
C ASN A 118 4.17 -15.71 13.01
N ASN A 119 5.06 -15.55 12.03
CA ASN A 119 6.47 -15.25 12.24
C ASN A 119 6.86 -13.99 11.46
N VAL A 120 7.10 -12.88 12.16
CA VAL A 120 7.54 -11.62 11.52
C VAL A 120 8.87 -11.78 10.76
N ARG A 121 9.72 -12.77 11.11
CA ARG A 121 10.95 -13.05 10.36
C ARG A 121 10.69 -13.43 8.90
N TYR A 122 9.56 -14.08 8.63
CA TYR A 122 9.12 -14.39 7.27
C TYR A 122 9.01 -13.13 6.41
N PHE A 123 8.49 -12.06 7.01
CA PHE A 123 8.34 -10.78 6.35
C PHE A 123 9.71 -10.10 6.19
N THR A 124 10.53 -10.05 7.23
CA THR A 124 11.85 -9.39 7.16
C THR A 124 12.84 -10.10 6.24
N ASP A 125 12.83 -11.43 6.19
CA ASP A 125 13.73 -12.22 5.32
C ASP A 125 13.35 -11.99 3.84
N THR A 126 12.06 -12.02 3.52
CA THR A 126 11.59 -11.76 2.15
C THR A 126 11.77 -10.28 1.77
N MET A 127 11.61 -9.35 2.71
CA MET A 127 11.93 -7.93 2.51
C MET A 127 13.41 -7.74 2.19
N LYS A 128 14.31 -8.46 2.88
CA LYS A 128 15.73 -8.47 2.58
C LYS A 128 16.02 -9.05 1.19
N GLU A 129 15.44 -10.21 0.86
CA GLU A 129 15.58 -10.83 -0.47
C GLU A 129 15.13 -9.87 -1.59
N GLY A 130 13.99 -9.17 -1.40
CA GLY A 130 13.50 -8.17 -2.36
C GLY A 130 14.34 -6.88 -2.38
N PHE A 131 14.89 -6.46 -1.24
CA PHE A 131 15.79 -5.30 -1.18
C PHE A 131 17.10 -5.56 -1.93
N ASP A 132 17.68 -6.74 -1.78
CA ASP A 132 18.94 -7.13 -2.43
C ASP A 132 18.72 -7.57 -3.90
N HIS A 133 17.48 -7.62 -4.39
CA HIS A 133 17.18 -8.12 -5.73
C HIS A 133 17.68 -7.16 -6.83
N PRO A 134 18.43 -7.63 -7.84
CA PRO A 134 19.07 -6.77 -8.84
C PRO A 134 18.09 -6.04 -9.77
N ARG A 135 16.83 -6.51 -9.84
CA ARG A 135 15.77 -5.89 -10.65
C ARG A 135 14.82 -5.00 -9.86
N ARG A 136 15.08 -4.81 -8.56
CA ARG A 136 14.22 -4.02 -7.68
C ARG A 136 14.00 -2.63 -8.26
N LYS A 137 12.75 -2.21 -8.30
CA LYS A 137 12.37 -0.84 -8.68
C LYS A 137 13.02 0.18 -7.76
N GLN A 138 13.54 1.26 -8.36
CA GLN A 138 14.15 2.37 -7.63
C GLN A 138 13.10 3.11 -6.79
N TYR A 139 11.97 3.45 -7.41
CA TYR A 139 10.87 4.17 -6.77
C TYR A 139 9.71 3.22 -6.52
N ARG A 140 9.29 3.11 -5.25
CA ARG A 140 8.14 2.28 -4.85
C ARG A 140 7.33 3.00 -3.78
N LEU A 141 6.02 2.85 -3.86
CA LEU A 141 5.06 3.33 -2.87
C LEU A 141 4.61 2.16 -1.99
N PHE A 142 5.05 2.14 -0.75
CA PHE A 142 4.58 1.17 0.24
C PHE A 142 3.45 1.77 1.06
N TYR A 143 2.27 1.16 1.04
CA TYR A 143 1.14 1.52 1.89
C TYR A 143 0.77 0.38 2.85
N LEU A 144 1.12 0.55 4.12
CA LEU A 144 0.77 -0.37 5.20
C LEU A 144 -0.49 0.09 5.95
N ASP A 145 -1.58 -0.66 5.80
CA ASP A 145 -2.87 -0.46 6.48
C ASP A 145 -3.10 -1.53 7.55
N CYS A 146 -2.41 -1.37 8.67
CA CYS A 146 -2.53 -2.26 9.82
C CYS A 146 -2.25 -1.51 11.13
N CYS A 147 -2.76 -2.03 12.24
CA CYS A 147 -2.51 -1.47 13.56
C CYS A 147 -1.00 -1.36 13.83
N LYS A 148 -0.54 -0.18 14.27
CA LYS A 148 0.87 0.08 14.62
C LYS A 148 1.86 -0.08 13.46
N SER A 149 1.39 0.07 12.22
CA SER A 149 2.20 0.01 10.99
C SER A 149 3.53 0.79 11.03
N GLU A 150 3.58 1.96 11.67
CA GLU A 150 4.81 2.77 11.84
C GLU A 150 5.87 2.05 12.69
N LEU A 151 5.48 1.28 13.72
CA LEU A 151 6.44 0.50 14.51
C LEU A 151 7.07 -0.61 13.68
N TYR A 152 6.26 -1.33 12.89
CA TYR A 152 6.78 -2.34 11.95
C TYR A 152 7.74 -1.72 10.95
N TYR A 153 7.39 -0.57 10.41
CA TYR A 153 8.28 0.15 9.52
C TYR A 153 9.61 0.48 10.18
N LYS A 154 9.57 1.17 11.33
CA LYS A 154 10.78 1.61 12.05
C LYS A 154 11.67 0.46 12.50
N GLN A 155 11.09 -0.65 12.93
CA GLN A 155 11.82 -1.75 13.58
C GLN A 155 12.19 -2.89 12.63
N ALA A 156 11.45 -3.07 11.53
CA ALA A 156 11.57 -4.26 10.70
C ALA A 156 11.78 -3.97 9.22
N LEU A 157 11.36 -2.80 8.72
CA LEU A 157 11.40 -2.50 7.27
C LEU A 157 12.41 -1.45 6.90
N ARG A 158 12.64 -0.46 7.77
CA ARG A 158 13.44 0.73 7.47
C ARG A 158 14.80 0.38 6.85
N ASP A 159 15.47 -0.65 7.36
CA ASP A 159 16.79 -1.05 6.86
C ASP A 159 16.75 -1.72 5.47
N TYR A 160 15.57 -2.17 5.02
CA TYR A 160 15.31 -2.85 3.75
C TYR A 160 14.47 -2.01 2.78
N VAL A 161 14.18 -0.76 3.11
CA VAL A 161 13.46 0.17 2.23
C VAL A 161 14.03 1.59 2.27
N GLY A 162 14.76 1.97 3.33
CA GLY A 162 15.15 3.36 3.62
C GLY A 162 16.48 3.83 3.00
N GLY A 163 16.93 3.24 1.90
CA GLY A 163 18.14 3.70 1.18
C GLY A 163 17.82 4.77 0.15
N ASP A 164 16.99 4.42 -0.84
CA ASP A 164 16.65 5.24 -2.02
C ASP A 164 15.16 5.13 -2.41
N THR A 165 14.31 4.51 -1.56
CA THR A 165 12.88 4.29 -1.86
C THR A 165 12.04 5.39 -1.21
N ASP A 166 11.42 6.24 -2.04
CA ASP A 166 11.01 7.60 -1.63
C ASP A 166 9.59 7.76 -1.08
N LEU A 167 8.76 6.72 -0.98
CA LEU A 167 7.34 6.93 -0.69
C LEU A 167 6.75 5.82 0.20
N ILE A 168 6.62 6.09 1.50
CA ILE A 168 5.99 5.14 2.43
C ILE A 168 4.85 5.82 3.17
N LEU A 169 3.65 5.25 3.04
CA LEU A 169 2.41 5.64 3.70
C LEU A 169 2.07 4.63 4.80
N HIS A 170 1.95 5.11 6.04
CA HIS A 170 1.49 4.29 7.16
C HIS A 170 0.11 4.73 7.60
N LYS A 171 -0.83 3.79 7.73
CA LYS A 171 -2.06 4.05 8.49
C LYS A 171 -1.94 3.39 9.86
N TRP A 172 -1.74 4.20 10.89
CA TRP A 172 -1.42 3.74 12.26
C TRP A 172 -2.60 3.02 12.95
N PHE A 173 -3.84 3.31 12.54
CA PHE A 173 -5.05 2.65 13.04
C PHE A 173 -5.82 1.95 11.94
N CYS A 174 -6.01 0.64 12.13
CA CYS A 174 -6.86 -0.13 11.25
C CYS A 174 -8.31 -0.05 11.73
N ASN A 175 -9.10 0.80 11.09
CA ASN A 175 -10.54 0.55 11.05
C ASN A 175 -10.79 -0.50 9.96
N TYR A 176 -10.96 -1.76 10.38
CA TYR A 176 -11.13 -2.91 9.49
C TYR A 176 -12.38 -2.82 8.62
N ARG A 177 -13.37 -2.00 9.02
CA ARG A 177 -14.58 -1.74 8.24
C ARG A 177 -14.40 -0.61 7.23
N ILE A 178 -13.37 0.22 7.38
CA ILE A 178 -13.05 1.28 6.41
C ILE A 178 -12.18 0.68 5.31
N THR A 179 -12.76 0.68 4.13
CA THR A 179 -12.26 0.13 2.87
C THR A 179 -11.63 1.20 2.01
N GLY A 180 -10.79 0.85 1.05
CA GLY A 180 -10.61 1.67 -0.15
C GLY A 180 -9.79 2.98 -0.09
N PRO A 181 -9.05 3.39 0.97
CA PRO A 181 -8.24 4.61 0.85
C PRO A 181 -7.17 4.44 -0.23
N VAL A 182 -6.63 3.23 -0.35
CA VAL A 182 -5.68 2.91 -1.43
C VAL A 182 -6.29 3.09 -2.83
N ILE A 183 -7.60 2.92 -3.00
CA ILE A 183 -8.25 3.11 -4.30
C ILE A 183 -8.38 4.61 -4.61
N VAL A 184 -8.70 5.43 -3.61
CA VAL A 184 -8.66 6.90 -3.74
C VAL A 184 -7.25 7.36 -4.07
N LEU A 185 -6.25 6.87 -3.34
CA LEU A 185 -4.83 7.10 -3.65
C LEU A 185 -4.51 6.74 -5.10
N ILE A 186 -4.84 5.53 -5.57
CA ILE A 186 -4.61 5.14 -6.97
C ILE A 186 -5.32 6.11 -7.94
N ASN A 187 -6.57 6.47 -7.66
CA ASN A 187 -7.35 7.36 -8.51
C ASN A 187 -6.71 8.76 -8.62
N GLU A 188 -6.32 9.33 -7.50
CA GLU A 188 -5.71 10.66 -7.43
C GLU A 188 -4.28 10.66 -7.98
N LEU A 189 -3.51 9.59 -7.77
CA LEU A 189 -2.22 9.39 -8.43
C LEU A 189 -2.36 9.38 -9.95
N MET A 190 -3.37 8.69 -10.49
CA MET A 190 -3.62 8.67 -11.94
C MET A 190 -4.06 10.03 -12.49
N LYS A 191 -4.70 10.87 -11.68
CA LYS A 191 -5.08 12.24 -12.05
C LYS A 191 -3.91 13.22 -11.95
N GLY A 192 -2.82 12.83 -11.29
CA GLY A 192 -1.69 13.71 -10.99
C GLY A 192 -1.98 14.74 -9.91
N SER A 193 -2.89 14.40 -9.00
CA SER A 193 -3.21 15.22 -7.83
C SER A 193 -1.99 15.37 -6.93
N ASP A 194 -1.85 16.54 -6.31
CA ASP A 194 -0.85 16.78 -5.27
C ASP A 194 -1.19 16.00 -3.98
N PHE A 195 -0.23 15.97 -3.05
CA PHE A 195 -0.36 15.19 -1.82
C PHE A 195 -1.52 15.68 -0.95
N GLU A 196 -1.68 16.99 -0.85
CA GLU A 196 -2.74 17.65 -0.08
C GLU A 196 -4.13 17.27 -0.62
N THR A 197 -4.29 17.23 -1.94
CA THR A 197 -5.52 16.78 -2.60
C THR A 197 -5.76 15.29 -2.35
N ILE A 198 -4.75 14.44 -2.52
CA ILE A 198 -4.85 13.00 -2.22
C ILE A 198 -5.36 12.78 -0.79
N VAL A 199 -4.75 13.49 0.17
CA VAL A 199 -5.12 13.42 1.58
C VAL A 199 -6.54 13.92 1.81
N SER A 200 -6.92 15.05 1.22
CA SER A 200 -8.27 15.61 1.35
C SER A 200 -9.33 14.64 0.85
N GLU A 201 -9.14 14.05 -0.33
CA GLU A 201 -10.07 13.08 -0.91
C GLU A 201 -10.17 11.80 -0.06
N MET A 202 -9.05 11.32 0.48
CA MET A 202 -9.05 10.18 1.40
C MET A 202 -9.78 10.50 2.72
N ASN A 203 -9.69 11.75 3.19
CA ASN A 203 -10.42 12.20 4.35
C ASN A 203 -11.93 12.36 4.06
N ASP A 204 -12.29 12.95 2.93
CA ASP A 204 -13.70 13.18 2.55
C ASP A 204 -14.45 11.86 2.34
N GLU A 205 -13.81 10.88 1.68
CA GLU A 205 -14.46 9.59 1.39
C GLU A 205 -14.48 8.65 2.61
N TYR A 206 -13.45 8.70 3.45
CA TYR A 206 -13.23 7.68 4.49
C TYR A 206 -13.04 8.21 5.91
N GLY A 207 -13.13 9.52 6.13
CA GLY A 207 -12.91 10.13 7.44
C GLY A 207 -11.54 9.79 8.01
N ILE A 208 -10.52 9.71 7.15
CA ILE A 208 -9.12 9.52 7.53
C ILE A 208 -8.52 10.90 7.78
N PRO A 209 -8.47 11.38 9.04
CA PRO A 209 -7.78 12.62 9.35
C PRO A 209 -6.28 12.44 9.08
N HIS A 210 -5.67 13.47 8.49
CA HIS A 210 -4.23 13.60 8.36
C HIS A 210 -3.69 14.40 9.54
N PHE A 211 -2.53 14.02 10.06
CA PHE A 211 -1.82 14.73 11.12
C PHE A 211 -0.36 14.86 10.75
N ASP A 212 0.18 16.07 10.88
CA ASP A 212 1.59 16.35 10.70
C ASP A 212 2.38 15.92 11.95
N VAL A 213 3.68 15.68 11.79
CA VAL A 213 4.61 15.34 12.86
C VAL A 213 4.85 16.53 13.80
N ASP A 214 4.55 17.75 13.33
CA ASP A 214 4.62 19.01 14.07
C ASP A 214 3.29 19.38 14.78
N ASP A 215 2.24 18.55 14.67
CA ASP A 215 1.00 18.74 15.42
C ASP A 215 1.22 18.52 16.93
N LYS A 216 0.44 19.21 17.77
CA LYS A 216 0.73 19.32 19.21
C LYS A 216 0.69 17.94 19.91
N PRO A 217 1.42 17.75 21.03
CA PRO A 217 1.42 16.49 21.81
C PRO A 217 0.02 16.01 22.24
N GLU A 218 -0.94 16.92 22.32
CA GLU A 218 -2.34 16.65 22.65
C GLU A 218 -3.11 16.01 21.46
N ASP A 219 -2.74 16.36 20.23
CA ASP A 219 -3.22 15.77 18.97
C ASP A 219 -2.58 14.39 18.72
N MET A 220 -1.43 14.10 19.35
CA MET A 220 -0.78 12.79 19.32
C MET A 220 -1.57 11.68 20.05
N ARG A 221 -2.62 12.02 20.80
CA ARG A 221 -3.56 11.07 21.43
C ARG A 221 -4.69 10.63 20.50
N LEU A 222 -4.79 11.19 19.29
CA LEU A 222 -5.82 10.82 18.34
C LEU A 222 -5.37 9.66 17.45
N ASP A 223 -6.19 8.63 17.49
CA ASP A 223 -5.92 7.30 16.99
C ASP A 223 -6.08 7.17 15.46
N ARG A 224 -5.51 8.05 14.63
CA ARG A 224 -5.63 7.98 13.15
C ARG A 224 -4.50 8.74 12.45
N LYS A 225 -3.34 8.13 12.15
CA LYS A 225 -2.22 8.81 11.47
C LYS A 225 -1.96 8.25 10.08
N MET A 226 -1.83 9.13 9.07
CA MET A 226 -1.14 8.87 7.81
C MET A 226 0.25 9.50 7.89
N VAL A 227 1.32 8.71 7.95
CA VAL A 227 2.69 9.24 8.00
C VAL A 227 3.36 9.00 6.67
N THR A 228 3.79 10.08 6.01
CA THR A 228 4.70 10.04 4.86
C THR A 228 6.14 10.14 5.33
N TYR A 229 6.96 9.17 4.90
CA TYR A 229 8.41 9.33 4.88
C TYR A 229 8.83 9.63 3.44
N SER A 230 9.08 10.92 3.16
CA SER A 230 9.85 11.38 2.01
C SER A 230 11.20 11.81 2.56
N VAL A 231 12.26 11.11 2.18
CA VAL A 231 13.63 11.51 2.54
C VAL A 231 14.30 11.95 1.26
N SER A 232 14.11 13.21 0.86
CA SER A 232 15.03 13.80 -0.11
C SER A 232 16.39 13.99 0.57
N GLN A 233 17.44 13.39 0.00
CA GLN A 233 18.81 13.87 0.23
C GLN A 233 18.95 15.34 -0.18
#